data_AF-A0A1W1CXT9-F1
#
_entry.id   AF-A0A1W1CXT9-F1
#
_cell.length_a   1.000
_cell.length_b   1.000
_cell.length_c   1.000
_cell.angle_alpha   90.00
_cell.angle_beta   90.00
_cell.angle_gamma   90.00
#
_symmetry.space_group_name_H-M   'P 1'
#
loop_
_entity.id
_entity.type
_entity.pdbx_description
1 polymer ?
#
loop_
_entity_poly.entity_id
_entity_poly.type
_entity_poly.pdbx_seq_one_letter_code
_entity_poly.pdbx_strand_id
1 'polypeptide(L)'
;MTNTNRLIIIDIDGKIFNYDLEELEKPQSLLIHLKHTKQLLQIPKSNFLLIHTNKNFITLFDLKNYKILRHKYLTFHKNISYMEISKDGNLLVMLENREILHITLQNEEKLHSLILHNMIEEAYSLVAHNPQLLESKEYERLEKIYKKEYINALHALQCDERKKAQKLLENFTKIASKKEDIQLLFRAYSYYERLQTLFLQKSYAPAYALCEKYPPLQYTKEYKSMEKEYKKIYTNAQKEIFLTNTQKAKELLFPYFTVLSKKESIELILKENRDFLSFLDAIKKRKSQELNKLLTEHPNFSQLAPYKAFIAELDSTLKHINNELNKGAIEKATQMIIDVKEITLIKEKINFLKKKAKVIESLIQNYKKSQFTRCYEILDTYPEMFLELNLAKMLEKHWNKLMQKCEKYALSGNIQGIKITLKEFLTLKSRAKRVGNILRVTFIVTIDDFISKKKFKSAENFIYSYIQRVMHKYEKKSSKKLALMQRKRVERDAWLNNKLIID
;
A
#
# COMPACT_ATOMS: atom_id res chain seq x y z
N MET A 1 15.70 2.91 9.67
CA MET A 1 14.23 3.05 9.66
C MET A 1 13.74 2.83 8.26
N THR A 2 12.70 2.04 8.08
CA THR A 2 12.10 1.82 6.76
C THR A 2 11.10 2.91 6.41
N ASN A 3 10.74 3.03 5.14
CA ASN A 3 9.66 3.93 4.69
C ASN A 3 8.26 3.51 5.17
N THR A 4 8.11 2.41 5.92
CA THR A 4 6.82 1.78 6.26
C THR A 4 6.55 1.70 7.76
N ASN A 5 7.01 2.67 8.57
CA ASN A 5 6.83 2.66 10.03
C ASN A 5 7.34 1.37 10.72
N ARG A 6 8.33 0.71 10.12
CA ARG A 6 8.96 -0.53 10.62
C ARG A 6 10.43 -0.32 10.97
N LEU A 7 10.87 -0.96 12.04
CA LEU A 7 12.26 -0.99 12.49
C LEU A 7 12.85 -2.38 12.25
N ILE A 8 13.87 -2.46 11.40
CA ILE A 8 14.59 -3.70 11.12
C ILE A 8 15.94 -3.64 11.82
N ILE A 9 16.24 -4.67 12.60
CA ILE A 9 17.50 -4.85 13.33
C ILE A 9 18.06 -6.22 12.95
N ILE A 10 19.38 -6.34 12.87
CA ILE A 10 20.06 -7.63 12.79
C ILE A 10 21.02 -7.69 13.97
N ASP A 11 20.93 -8.75 14.77
CA ASP A 11 21.85 -8.96 15.89
C ASP A 11 23.22 -9.53 15.43
N ILE A 12 24.14 -9.66 16.38
CA ILE A 12 25.49 -10.18 16.15
C ILE A 12 25.50 -11.64 15.66
N ASP A 13 24.48 -12.42 16.01
CA ASP A 13 24.32 -13.82 15.66
C ASP A 13 23.68 -14.02 14.28
N GLY A 14 23.27 -12.91 13.64
CA GLY A 14 22.65 -12.91 12.33
C GLY A 14 21.17 -13.27 12.39
N LYS A 15 20.46 -12.88 13.45
CA LYS A 15 19.01 -12.92 13.53
C LYS A 15 18.44 -11.56 13.16
N ILE A 16 17.58 -11.54 12.15
CA ILE A 16 16.80 -10.35 11.79
C ILE A 16 15.59 -10.25 12.71
N PHE A 17 15.30 -9.04 13.16
CA PHE A 17 14.07 -8.65 13.84
C PHE A 17 13.38 -7.56 13.04
N ASN A 18 12.10 -7.72 12.76
CA ASN A 18 11.26 -6.72 12.10
C ASN A 18 10.15 -6.31 13.06
N TYR A 19 10.25 -5.09 13.57
CA TYR A 19 9.29 -4.49 14.49
C TYR A 19 8.32 -3.60 13.71
N ASP A 20 7.02 -3.80 13.94
CA ASP A 20 6.03 -2.79 13.66
C ASP A 20 6.06 -1.75 14.79
N LEU A 21 6.19 -0.48 14.46
CA LEU A 21 6.21 0.58 15.48
C LEU A 21 4.81 0.88 16.02
N GLU A 22 3.75 0.37 15.38
CA GLU A 22 2.35 0.51 15.83
C GLU A 22 1.92 -0.64 16.76
N GLU A 23 2.41 -1.87 16.50
CA GLU A 23 2.14 -3.07 17.29
C GLU A 23 3.45 -3.63 17.88
N LEU A 24 3.89 -3.05 19.00
CA LEU A 24 5.16 -3.39 19.66
C LEU A 24 5.22 -4.79 20.30
N GLU A 25 4.15 -5.59 20.22
CA GLU A 25 4.00 -6.75 21.11
C GLU A 25 4.84 -7.97 20.70
N LYS A 26 5.13 -8.21 19.40
CA LYS A 26 6.05 -9.28 18.96
C LYS A 26 6.72 -8.99 17.60
N PRO A 27 8.06 -8.87 17.53
CA PRO A 27 8.75 -8.77 16.24
C PRO A 27 8.70 -10.10 15.48
N GLN A 28 8.49 -10.04 14.17
CA GLN A 28 8.84 -11.16 13.30
C GLN A 28 10.36 -11.34 13.35
N SER A 29 10.85 -12.58 13.50
CA SER A 29 12.28 -12.84 13.57
C SER A 29 12.69 -14.06 12.74
N LEU A 30 13.86 -13.98 12.11
CA LEU A 30 14.42 -15.05 11.29
C LEU A 30 15.94 -15.10 11.47
N LEU A 31 16.46 -16.30 11.72
CA LEU A 31 17.88 -16.54 11.73
C LEU A 31 18.39 -16.72 10.30
N ILE A 32 19.29 -15.83 9.86
CA ILE A 32 19.86 -15.81 8.51
C ILE A 32 21.36 -16.14 8.49
N HIS A 33 21.94 -16.46 9.65
CA HIS A 33 23.33 -16.86 9.84
C HIS A 33 24.39 -15.89 9.27
N LEU A 34 24.02 -14.62 9.07
CA LEU A 34 24.94 -13.54 8.67
C LEU A 34 25.52 -12.86 9.92
N LYS A 35 26.59 -13.44 10.47
CA LYS A 35 27.33 -12.88 11.61
C LYS A 35 28.10 -11.61 11.22
N HIS A 36 28.30 -10.73 12.19
CA HIS A 36 29.08 -9.49 12.03
C HIS A 36 28.56 -8.57 10.91
N THR A 37 27.25 -8.36 10.88
CA THR A 37 26.61 -7.39 10.00
C THR A 37 27.13 -5.98 10.33
N LYS A 38 27.68 -5.29 9.33
CA LYS A 38 28.21 -3.92 9.44
C LYS A 38 27.18 -2.88 9.02
N GLN A 39 26.46 -3.14 7.93
CA GLN A 39 25.54 -2.16 7.35
C GLN A 39 24.27 -2.81 6.80
N LEU A 40 23.17 -2.05 6.90
CA LEU A 40 21.85 -2.39 6.41
C LEU A 40 21.31 -1.22 5.61
N LEU A 41 21.03 -1.44 4.33
CA LEU A 41 20.50 -0.41 3.44
C LEU A 41 19.21 -0.92 2.80
N GLN A 42 18.09 -0.26 3.09
CA GLN A 42 16.85 -0.53 2.37
C GLN A 42 16.90 0.19 1.02
N ILE A 43 16.61 -0.54 -0.05
CA ILE A 43 16.54 0.04 -1.38
C ILE A 43 15.27 0.91 -1.47
N PRO A 44 15.37 2.20 -1.84
CA PRO A 44 14.25 3.12 -1.87
C PRO A 44 13.06 2.59 -2.65
N LYS A 45 11.85 2.81 -2.12
CA LYS A 45 10.57 2.41 -2.73
C LYS A 45 10.46 0.91 -3.06
N SER A 46 11.26 0.06 -2.41
CA SER A 46 11.22 -1.39 -2.62
C SER A 46 11.16 -2.14 -1.29
N ASN A 47 10.81 -3.43 -1.39
CA ASN A 47 10.81 -4.36 -0.26
C ASN A 47 12.17 -5.04 -0.06
N PHE A 48 13.25 -4.53 -0.66
CA PHE A 48 14.55 -5.18 -0.62
C PHE A 48 15.51 -4.49 0.36
N LEU A 49 16.26 -5.32 1.07
CA LEU A 49 17.30 -4.93 2.01
C LEU A 49 18.65 -5.48 1.53
N LEU A 50 19.63 -4.59 1.44
CA LEU A 50 21.03 -4.94 1.23
C LEU A 50 21.69 -5.11 2.59
N ILE A 51 22.27 -6.28 2.81
CA ILE A 51 22.98 -6.64 4.04
C ILE A 51 24.45 -6.80 3.71
N HIS A 52 25.28 -6.06 4.42
CA HIS A 52 26.73 -6.17 4.33
C HIS A 52 27.32 -6.61 5.67
N THR A 53 28.15 -7.64 5.60
CA THR A 53 28.89 -8.20 6.74
C THR A 53 30.37 -7.81 6.66
N ASN A 54 31.27 -8.44 7.39
CA ASN A 54 32.71 -8.22 7.25
C ASN A 54 33.34 -8.85 5.97
N LYS A 55 32.55 -9.10 4.93
CA LYS A 55 32.97 -9.78 3.70
C LYS A 55 32.97 -8.82 2.50
N ASN A 56 33.52 -9.30 1.39
CA ASN A 56 33.60 -8.63 0.09
C ASN A 56 32.33 -8.79 -0.77
N PHE A 57 31.19 -9.13 -0.16
CA PHE A 57 29.94 -9.30 -0.90
C PHE A 57 28.76 -8.70 -0.14
N ILE A 58 27.69 -8.44 -0.88
CA ILE A 58 26.43 -7.93 -0.38
C ILE A 58 25.38 -9.03 -0.54
N THR A 59 24.57 -9.24 0.49
CA THR A 59 23.40 -10.13 0.45
C THR A 59 22.14 -9.34 0.16
N LEU A 60 21.28 -9.87 -0.72
CA LEU A 60 19.96 -9.33 -1.00
C LEU A 60 18.89 -10.10 -0.21
N PHE A 61 18.15 -9.38 0.62
CA PHE A 61 17.07 -9.89 1.45
C PHE A 61 15.72 -9.30 1.05
N ASP A 62 14.69 -10.13 1.02
CA ASP A 62 13.31 -9.75 0.71
C ASP A 62 12.53 -9.56 2.01
N LEU A 63 12.13 -8.32 2.28
CA LEU A 63 11.37 -7.94 3.48
C LEU A 63 9.92 -8.40 3.45
N LYS A 64 9.35 -8.60 2.26
CA LYS A 64 7.95 -9.00 2.09
C LYS A 64 7.77 -10.48 2.37
N ASN A 65 8.63 -11.30 1.76
CA ASN A 65 8.60 -12.76 1.95
C ASN A 65 9.51 -13.23 3.09
N TYR A 66 10.24 -12.31 3.71
CA TYR A 66 11.13 -12.54 4.83
C TYR A 66 12.13 -13.67 4.56
N LYS A 67 12.90 -13.56 3.48
CA LYS A 67 13.88 -14.56 3.05
C LYS A 67 15.10 -13.95 2.36
N ILE A 68 16.24 -14.64 2.43
CA ILE A 68 17.40 -14.31 1.60
C ILE A 68 17.08 -14.71 0.15
N LEU A 69 17.17 -13.75 -0.78
CA LEU A 69 17.05 -14.03 -2.21
C LEU A 69 18.37 -14.46 -2.82
N ARG A 70 19.45 -13.75 -2.50
CA ARG A 70 20.80 -14.03 -3.01
C ARG A 70 21.84 -13.73 -1.96
N HIS A 71 22.57 -14.76 -1.52
CA HIS A 71 23.61 -14.64 -0.51
C HIS A 71 24.79 -13.78 -1.01
N LYS A 72 25.27 -14.04 -2.23
CA LYS A 72 26.28 -13.22 -2.94
C LYS A 72 25.61 -12.48 -4.08
N TYR A 73 24.85 -11.43 -3.76
CA TYR A 73 24.16 -10.62 -4.77
C TYR A 73 25.15 -9.79 -5.58
N LEU A 74 26.02 -9.05 -4.91
CA LEU A 74 27.15 -8.33 -5.51
C LEU A 74 28.43 -8.79 -4.83
N THR A 75 29.46 -9.10 -5.62
CA THR A 75 30.76 -9.53 -5.12
C THR A 75 31.84 -8.59 -5.62
N PHE A 76 32.75 -8.21 -4.75
CA PHE A 76 33.81 -7.26 -5.00
C PHE A 76 35.17 -7.92 -4.85
N HIS A 77 36.16 -7.38 -5.56
CA HIS A 77 37.52 -7.89 -5.52
C HIS A 77 38.26 -7.56 -4.21
N LYS A 78 37.73 -6.62 -3.40
CA LYS A 78 38.18 -6.27 -2.05
C LYS A 78 37.01 -6.17 -1.08
N ASN A 79 37.32 -6.16 0.22
CA ASN A 79 36.32 -5.94 1.26
C ASN A 79 35.71 -4.54 1.16
N ILE A 80 34.44 -4.46 1.51
CA ILE A 80 33.71 -3.20 1.51
C ILE A 80 33.93 -2.52 2.86
N SER A 81 34.29 -1.24 2.80
CA SER A 81 34.46 -0.38 3.97
C SER A 81 33.15 0.33 4.32
N TYR A 82 32.42 0.82 3.32
CA TYR A 82 31.18 1.57 3.49
C TYR A 82 30.29 1.45 2.25
N MET A 83 28.98 1.54 2.45
CA MET A 83 27.96 1.60 1.40
C MET A 83 26.93 2.69 1.71
N GLU A 84 26.41 3.33 0.67
CA GLU A 84 25.31 4.29 0.75
C GLU A 84 24.46 4.24 -0.54
N ILE A 85 23.18 4.57 -0.43
CA ILE A 85 22.32 4.75 -1.60
C ILE A 85 22.21 6.24 -1.90
N SER A 86 22.59 6.63 -3.12
CA SER A 86 22.51 8.01 -3.58
C SER A 86 21.06 8.48 -3.73
N LYS A 87 20.86 9.80 -3.85
CA LYS A 87 19.52 10.39 -4.08
C LYS A 87 18.84 9.86 -5.34
N ASP A 88 19.64 9.48 -6.33
CA ASP A 88 19.18 8.95 -7.62
C ASP A 88 18.94 7.43 -7.57
N GLY A 89 19.08 6.80 -6.39
CA GLY A 89 18.79 5.38 -6.18
C GLY A 89 19.93 4.43 -6.54
N ASN A 90 21.12 4.94 -6.85
CA ASN A 90 22.30 4.13 -7.12
C ASN A 90 23.02 3.74 -5.83
N LEU A 91 23.62 2.55 -5.80
CA LEU A 91 24.45 2.11 -4.69
C LEU A 91 25.89 2.58 -4.90
N LEU A 92 26.39 3.35 -3.95
CA LEU A 92 27.79 3.71 -3.80
C LEU A 92 28.44 2.70 -2.85
N VAL A 93 29.54 2.09 -3.29
CA VAL A 93 30.31 1.13 -2.49
C VAL A 93 31.76 1.60 -2.42
N MET A 94 32.21 1.94 -1.21
CA MET A 94 33.61 2.27 -0.94
C MET A 94 34.33 1.02 -0.45
N LEU A 95 35.37 0.60 -1.18
CA LEU A 95 36.21 -0.53 -0.83
C LEU A 95 37.34 -0.10 0.12
N GLU A 96 37.98 -1.06 0.81
CA GLU A 96 39.08 -0.77 1.75
C GLU A 96 40.30 -0.08 1.09
N ASN A 97 40.49 -0.27 -0.21
CA ASN A 97 41.51 0.43 -1.02
C ASN A 97 41.12 1.88 -1.37
N ARG A 98 40.01 2.40 -0.83
CA ARG A 98 39.44 3.74 -1.12
C ARG A 98 38.86 3.90 -2.52
N GLU A 99 38.71 2.82 -3.28
CA GLU A 99 37.98 2.83 -4.55
C GLU A 99 36.48 2.97 -4.29
N ILE A 100 35.80 3.83 -5.03
CA ILE A 100 34.36 4.03 -4.95
C ILE A 100 33.72 3.51 -6.24
N LEU A 101 32.85 2.52 -6.09
CA LEU A 101 32.10 1.91 -7.18
C LEU A 101 30.67 2.45 -7.20
N HIS A 102 30.19 2.74 -8.40
CA HIS A 102 28.83 3.24 -8.65
C HIS A 102 28.00 2.15 -9.34
N ILE A 103 26.98 1.63 -8.64
CA ILE A 103 26.20 0.48 -9.09
C ILE A 103 24.73 0.88 -9.22
N THR A 104 24.18 0.72 -10.42
CA THR A 104 22.75 0.93 -10.67
C THR A 104 21.95 -0.29 -10.20
N LEU A 105 21.14 -0.13 -9.15
CA LEU A 105 20.38 -1.22 -8.52
C LEU A 105 19.12 -1.63 -9.32
N GLN A 106 18.49 -0.68 -10.00
CA GLN A 106 17.24 -0.88 -10.75
C GLN A 106 17.45 -0.44 -12.21
N ASN A 107 17.95 -1.34 -13.05
CA ASN A 107 18.17 -1.03 -14.46
C ASN A 107 16.91 -1.28 -15.30
N GLU A 108 15.81 -0.59 -14.96
CA GLU A 108 14.53 -0.68 -15.68
C GLU A 108 14.68 -0.19 -17.12
N GLU A 109 15.51 0.82 -17.38
CA GLU A 109 15.78 1.33 -18.73
C GLU A 109 16.42 0.28 -19.63
N LYS A 110 17.38 -0.50 -19.11
CA LYS A 110 17.97 -1.62 -19.85
C LYS A 110 16.95 -2.73 -20.07
N LEU A 111 16.13 -3.06 -19.08
CA LEU A 111 15.05 -4.04 -19.26
C LEU A 111 14.06 -3.59 -20.34
N HIS A 112 13.66 -2.32 -20.30
CA HIS A 112 12.80 -1.70 -21.32
C HIS A 112 13.42 -1.78 -22.71
N SER A 113 14.71 -1.43 -22.84
CA SER A 113 15.43 -1.51 -24.11
C SER A 113 15.49 -2.95 -24.66
N LEU A 114 15.80 -3.95 -23.82
CA LEU A 114 15.81 -5.35 -24.24
C LEU A 114 14.42 -5.81 -24.71
N ILE A 115 13.36 -5.40 -24.02
CA ILE A 115 11.98 -5.68 -24.42
C ILE A 115 11.64 -5.03 -25.77
N LEU A 116 12.01 -3.76 -25.97
CA LEU A 116 11.76 -3.04 -27.22
C LEU A 116 12.47 -3.68 -28.43
N HIS A 117 13.70 -4.17 -28.23
CA HIS A 117 14.49 -4.82 -29.27
C HIS A 117 14.21 -6.32 -29.39
N ASN A 118 13.17 -6.84 -28.74
CA ASN A 118 12.77 -8.25 -28.76
C ASN A 118 13.86 -9.23 -28.28
N MET A 119 14.78 -8.75 -27.44
CA MET A 119 15.84 -9.54 -26.79
C MET A 119 15.29 -10.20 -25.51
N ILE A 120 14.34 -11.12 -25.70
CA ILE A 120 13.53 -11.70 -24.63
C ILE A 120 14.36 -12.59 -23.70
N GLU A 121 15.27 -13.40 -24.25
CA GLU A 121 16.13 -14.29 -23.46
C GLU A 121 17.04 -13.47 -22.53
N GLU A 122 17.65 -12.42 -23.05
CA GLU A 122 18.50 -11.49 -22.31
C GLU A 122 17.69 -10.70 -21.27
N ALA A 123 16.46 -10.30 -21.58
CA ALA A 123 15.56 -9.63 -20.64
C ALA A 123 15.25 -10.52 -19.42
N TYR A 124 14.91 -11.79 -19.65
CA TYR A 124 14.69 -12.75 -18.56
C TYR A 124 15.97 -13.07 -17.79
N SER A 125 17.11 -13.16 -18.47
CA SER A 125 18.41 -13.31 -17.81
C SER A 125 18.73 -12.11 -16.91
N LEU A 126 18.47 -10.89 -17.37
CA LEU A 126 18.67 -9.67 -16.59
C LEU A 126 17.82 -9.68 -15.30
N VAL A 127 16.55 -10.09 -15.40
CA VAL A 127 15.65 -10.20 -14.25
C VAL A 127 16.08 -11.31 -13.30
N ALA A 128 16.54 -12.45 -13.82
CA ALA A 128 17.06 -13.53 -12.98
C ALA A 128 18.24 -13.05 -12.13
N HIS A 129 19.15 -12.27 -12.71
CA HIS A 129 20.31 -11.68 -12.02
C HIS A 129 19.94 -10.53 -11.08
N ASN A 130 18.85 -9.81 -11.38
CA ASN A 130 18.37 -8.67 -10.60
C ASN A 130 16.92 -8.91 -10.15
N PRO A 131 16.70 -9.70 -9.08
CA PRO A 131 15.35 -10.03 -8.58
C PRO A 131 14.49 -8.82 -8.24
N GLN A 132 15.11 -7.65 -8.02
CA GLN A 132 14.43 -6.39 -7.78
C GLN A 132 13.52 -5.98 -8.95
N LEU A 133 13.87 -6.37 -10.17
CA LEU A 133 13.08 -6.09 -11.37
C LEU A 133 11.76 -6.88 -11.40
N LEU A 134 11.58 -7.91 -10.58
CA LEU A 134 10.33 -8.68 -10.52
C LEU A 134 9.12 -7.83 -10.11
N GLU A 135 9.35 -6.73 -9.38
CA GLU A 135 8.31 -5.78 -8.98
C GLU A 135 8.14 -4.61 -9.97
N SER A 136 8.96 -4.55 -11.04
CA SER A 136 8.93 -3.45 -12.01
C SER A 136 7.76 -3.57 -13.00
N LYS A 137 7.29 -2.42 -13.51
CA LYS A 137 6.29 -2.37 -14.59
C LYS A 137 6.80 -3.02 -15.88
N GLU A 138 8.10 -2.93 -16.14
CA GLU A 138 8.72 -3.52 -17.33
C GLU A 138 8.74 -5.04 -17.26
N TYR A 139 8.96 -5.64 -16.09
CA TYR A 139 8.80 -7.08 -15.93
C TYR A 139 7.34 -7.52 -16.10
N GLU A 140 6.37 -6.74 -15.60
CA GLU A 140 4.95 -7.02 -15.86
C GLU A 140 4.64 -7.00 -17.37
N ARG A 141 5.27 -6.08 -18.12
CA ARG A 141 5.17 -6.00 -19.58
C ARG A 141 5.80 -7.22 -20.25
N LEU A 142 6.99 -7.65 -19.82
CA LEU A 142 7.66 -8.86 -20.30
C LEU A 142 6.78 -10.11 -20.08
N GLU A 143 6.19 -10.26 -18.90
CA GLU A 143 5.26 -11.34 -18.60
C GLU A 143 3.97 -11.29 -19.42
N LYS A 144 3.47 -10.09 -19.73
CA LYS A 144 2.31 -9.91 -20.65
C LYS A 144 2.64 -10.39 -22.06
N ILE A 145 3.86 -10.13 -22.55
CA ILE A 145 4.31 -10.62 -23.86
C ILE A 145 4.32 -12.15 -23.85
N TYR A 146 4.95 -12.78 -22.85
CA TYR A 146 4.94 -14.24 -22.71
C TYR A 146 3.51 -14.81 -22.69
N LYS A 147 2.63 -14.26 -21.84
CA LYS A 147 1.24 -14.72 -21.74
C LYS A 147 0.48 -14.59 -23.06
N LYS A 148 0.70 -13.50 -23.81
CA LYS A 148 0.10 -13.31 -25.12
C LYS A 148 0.57 -14.38 -26.11
N GLU A 149 1.88 -14.61 -26.20
CA GLU A 149 2.42 -15.63 -27.11
C GLU A 149 2.04 -17.04 -26.69
N TYR A 150 1.95 -17.32 -25.39
CA TYR A 150 1.42 -18.57 -24.86
C TYR A 150 -0.04 -18.82 -25.28
N ILE A 151 -0.90 -17.80 -25.16
CA ILE A 151 -2.30 -17.88 -25.62
C ILE A 151 -2.36 -18.06 -27.14
N ASN A 152 -1.53 -17.36 -27.91
CA ASN A 152 -1.46 -17.51 -29.36
C ASN A 152 -1.01 -18.93 -29.74
N ALA A 153 -0.01 -19.48 -29.05
CA ALA A 153 0.47 -20.85 -29.25
C ALA A 153 -0.61 -21.87 -28.90
N LEU A 154 -1.36 -21.64 -27.82
CA LEU A 154 -2.50 -22.47 -27.45
C LEU A 154 -3.60 -22.44 -28.53
N HIS A 155 -3.89 -21.28 -29.12
CA HIS A 155 -4.82 -21.17 -30.24
C HIS A 155 -4.29 -21.82 -31.52
N ALA A 156 -3.00 -21.69 -31.82
CA ALA A 156 -2.38 -22.37 -32.95
C ALA A 156 -2.47 -23.89 -32.78
N LEU A 157 -2.23 -24.40 -31.56
CA LEU A 157 -2.44 -25.81 -31.25
C LEU A 157 -3.89 -26.22 -31.52
N GLN A 158 -4.88 -25.45 -31.04
CA GLN A 158 -6.32 -25.68 -31.32
C GLN A 158 -6.68 -25.84 -32.80
N CYS A 159 -5.92 -25.20 -33.69
CA CYS A 159 -6.10 -25.28 -35.15
C CYS A 159 -5.18 -26.31 -35.82
N ASP A 160 -4.56 -27.20 -35.05
CA ASP A 160 -3.56 -28.20 -35.49
C ASP A 160 -2.29 -27.60 -36.12
N GLU A 161 -2.01 -26.32 -35.85
CA GLU A 161 -0.84 -25.59 -36.37
C GLU A 161 0.38 -25.73 -35.44
N ARG A 162 0.81 -26.97 -35.17
CA ARG A 162 1.89 -27.26 -34.19
C ARG A 162 3.21 -26.54 -34.47
N LYS A 163 3.61 -26.44 -35.75
CA LYS A 163 4.83 -25.72 -36.16
C LYS A 163 4.76 -24.23 -35.84
N LYS A 164 3.59 -23.61 -35.99
CA LYS A 164 3.35 -22.20 -35.65
C LYS A 164 3.42 -21.99 -34.15
N ALA A 165 2.82 -22.89 -33.35
CA ALA A 165 2.92 -22.85 -31.89
C ALA A 165 4.36 -22.96 -31.40
N GLN A 166 5.18 -23.83 -32.01
CA GLN A 166 6.61 -23.93 -31.70
C GLN A 166 7.36 -22.63 -31.99
N LYS A 167 7.11 -22.02 -33.16
CA LYS A 167 7.74 -20.75 -33.55
C LYS A 167 7.38 -19.59 -32.61
N LEU A 168 6.13 -19.51 -32.15
CA LEU A 168 5.68 -18.48 -31.22
C LEU A 168 6.38 -18.56 -29.85
N LEU A 169 6.76 -19.77 -29.43
CA LEU A 169 7.38 -20.02 -28.11
C LEU A 169 8.88 -20.23 -28.17
N GLU A 170 9.50 -20.20 -29.35
CA GLU A 170 10.92 -20.49 -29.57
C GLU A 170 11.83 -19.64 -28.68
N ASN A 171 11.57 -18.33 -28.62
CA ASN A 171 12.32 -17.36 -27.80
C ASN A 171 12.20 -17.60 -26.28
N PHE A 172 11.26 -18.44 -25.85
CA PHE A 172 11.02 -18.75 -24.43
C PHE A 172 11.51 -20.15 -24.04
N THR A 173 11.87 -21.01 -25.00
CA THR A 173 12.28 -22.40 -24.74
C THR A 173 13.57 -22.51 -23.91
N LYS A 174 14.47 -21.53 -24.06
CA LYS A 174 15.74 -21.45 -23.32
C LYS A 174 15.59 -20.84 -21.92
N ILE A 175 14.43 -20.25 -21.62
CA ILE A 175 14.18 -19.58 -20.34
C ILE A 175 13.76 -20.63 -19.30
N ALA A 176 14.63 -20.84 -18.31
CA ALA A 176 14.45 -21.87 -17.28
C ALA A 176 13.08 -21.80 -16.58
N SER A 177 12.59 -20.60 -16.26
CA SER A 177 11.30 -20.40 -15.58
C SER A 177 10.07 -20.69 -16.45
N LYS A 178 10.22 -20.80 -17.77
CA LYS A 178 9.11 -21.01 -18.72
C LYS A 178 9.13 -22.38 -19.39
N LYS A 179 10.30 -23.03 -19.41
CA LYS A 179 10.51 -24.31 -20.09
C LYS A 179 9.50 -25.40 -19.69
N GLU A 180 9.26 -25.58 -18.40
CA GLU A 180 8.33 -26.60 -17.88
C GLU A 180 6.88 -26.33 -18.31
N ASP A 181 6.45 -25.07 -18.23
CA ASP A 181 5.12 -24.64 -18.65
C ASP A 181 4.88 -24.84 -20.15
N ILE A 182 5.87 -24.51 -20.98
CA ILE A 182 5.84 -24.76 -22.43
C ILE A 182 5.78 -26.27 -22.73
N GLN A 183 6.59 -27.08 -22.06
CA GLN A 183 6.56 -28.54 -22.23
C GLN A 183 5.21 -29.14 -21.83
N LEU A 184 4.64 -28.65 -20.72
CA LEU A 184 3.36 -29.07 -20.21
C LEU A 184 2.22 -28.68 -21.17
N LEU A 185 2.28 -27.52 -21.83
CA LEU A 185 1.35 -27.12 -22.89
C LEU A 185 1.33 -28.14 -24.05
N PHE A 186 2.50 -28.44 -24.63
CA PHE A 186 2.58 -29.39 -25.75
C PHE A 186 2.17 -30.81 -25.35
N ARG A 187 2.53 -31.24 -24.12
CA ARG A 187 2.11 -32.54 -23.59
C ARG A 187 0.60 -32.59 -23.36
N ALA A 188 0.01 -31.56 -22.75
CA ALA A 188 -1.42 -31.46 -22.53
C ALA A 188 -2.19 -31.57 -23.84
N TYR A 189 -1.70 -30.90 -24.88
CA TYR A 189 -2.37 -30.87 -26.17
C TYR A 189 -2.37 -32.22 -26.93
N SER A 190 -1.45 -33.14 -26.61
CA SER A 190 -1.53 -34.52 -27.12
C SER A 190 -2.80 -35.27 -26.67
N TYR A 191 -3.49 -34.78 -25.65
CA TYR A 191 -4.76 -35.32 -25.16
C TYR A 191 -5.98 -34.49 -25.59
N TYR A 192 -5.82 -33.50 -26.47
CA TYR A 192 -6.91 -32.61 -26.83
C TYR A 192 -8.03 -33.30 -27.62
N GLU A 193 -7.69 -34.16 -28.58
CA GLU A 193 -8.68 -34.97 -29.33
C GLU A 193 -9.50 -35.87 -28.38
N ARG A 194 -8.85 -36.43 -27.36
CA ARG A 194 -9.52 -37.19 -26.30
C ARG A 194 -10.48 -36.31 -25.50
N LEU A 195 -10.08 -35.06 -25.16
CA LEU A 195 -10.97 -34.12 -24.49
C LEU A 195 -12.20 -33.79 -25.36
N GLN A 196 -12.01 -33.57 -26.66
CA GLN A 196 -13.11 -33.31 -27.60
C GLN A 196 -14.09 -34.49 -27.65
N THR A 197 -13.56 -35.72 -27.71
CA THR A 197 -14.36 -36.94 -27.68
C THR A 197 -15.19 -37.03 -26.38
N LEU A 198 -14.55 -36.82 -25.23
CA LEU A 198 -15.24 -36.86 -23.92
C LEU A 198 -16.30 -35.75 -23.79
N PHE A 199 -16.02 -34.57 -24.34
CA PHE A 199 -16.95 -33.44 -24.37
C PHE A 199 -18.19 -33.76 -25.23
N LEU A 200 -18.01 -34.29 -26.44
CA LEU A 200 -19.10 -34.69 -27.33
C LEU A 200 -19.95 -35.82 -26.72
N GLN A 201 -19.31 -36.75 -26.02
CA GLN A 201 -19.99 -37.83 -25.29
C GLN A 201 -20.66 -37.36 -23.97
N LYS A 202 -20.56 -36.07 -23.61
CA LYS A 202 -21.04 -35.51 -22.33
C LYS A 202 -20.52 -36.26 -21.10
N SER A 203 -19.36 -36.90 -21.22
CA SER A 203 -18.71 -37.63 -20.14
C SER A 203 -17.92 -36.65 -19.28
N TYR A 204 -18.63 -35.86 -18.47
CA TYR A 204 -18.06 -34.73 -17.74
C TYR A 204 -16.99 -35.16 -16.72
N ALA A 205 -17.22 -36.21 -15.92
CA ALA A 205 -16.26 -36.67 -14.92
C ALA A 205 -14.85 -36.97 -15.48
N PRO A 206 -14.69 -37.83 -16.51
CA PRO A 206 -13.38 -38.06 -17.11
C PRO A 206 -12.84 -36.82 -17.86
N ALA A 207 -13.70 -35.98 -18.44
CA ALA A 207 -13.26 -34.74 -19.09
C ALA A 207 -12.65 -33.74 -18.08
N TYR A 208 -13.30 -33.55 -16.93
CA TYR A 208 -12.79 -32.72 -15.84
C TYR A 208 -11.49 -33.29 -15.25
N ALA A 209 -11.45 -34.60 -14.97
CA ALA A 209 -10.23 -35.24 -14.46
C ALA A 209 -9.03 -35.09 -15.42
N LEU A 210 -9.28 -35.13 -16.74
CA LEU A 210 -8.25 -34.89 -17.74
C LEU A 210 -7.74 -33.44 -17.70
N CYS A 211 -8.62 -32.45 -17.57
CA CYS A 211 -8.26 -31.04 -17.46
C CYS A 211 -7.62 -30.67 -16.11
N GLU A 212 -7.91 -31.39 -15.03
CA GLU A 212 -7.21 -31.26 -13.74
C GLU A 212 -5.79 -31.79 -13.83
N LYS A 213 -5.60 -32.94 -14.49
CA LYS A 213 -4.27 -33.53 -14.73
C LYS A 213 -3.42 -32.70 -15.69
N TYR A 214 -4.04 -32.03 -16.65
CA TYR A 214 -3.38 -31.20 -17.66
C TYR A 214 -4.00 -29.80 -17.71
N PRO A 215 -3.58 -28.88 -16.81
CA PRO A 215 -4.16 -27.53 -16.70
C PRO A 215 -4.28 -26.70 -17.99
N PRO A 216 -3.37 -26.80 -18.99
CA PRO A 216 -3.52 -26.06 -20.25
C PRO A 216 -4.82 -26.36 -20.99
N LEU A 217 -5.38 -27.56 -20.80
CA LEU A 217 -6.66 -27.93 -21.39
C LEU A 217 -7.83 -27.11 -20.83
N GLN A 218 -7.69 -26.47 -19.66
CA GLN A 218 -8.72 -25.61 -19.08
C GLN A 218 -8.94 -24.31 -19.88
N TYR A 219 -7.98 -23.92 -20.74
CA TYR A 219 -8.13 -22.74 -21.60
C TYR A 219 -8.90 -23.02 -22.90
N THR A 220 -9.22 -24.29 -23.16
CA THR A 220 -9.92 -24.74 -24.37
C THR A 220 -11.37 -24.30 -24.40
N LYS A 221 -11.96 -24.27 -25.60
CA LYS A 221 -13.37 -23.89 -25.79
C LYS A 221 -14.29 -24.93 -25.14
N GLU A 222 -13.92 -26.19 -25.21
CA GLU A 222 -14.61 -27.34 -24.64
C GLU A 222 -14.71 -27.20 -23.13
N TYR A 223 -13.60 -26.99 -22.43
CA TYR A 223 -13.62 -26.79 -20.97
C TYR A 223 -14.41 -25.55 -20.55
N LYS A 224 -14.23 -24.42 -21.23
CA LYS A 224 -15.00 -23.20 -20.96
C LYS A 224 -16.51 -23.42 -21.17
N SER A 225 -16.89 -24.24 -22.14
CA SER A 225 -18.27 -24.61 -22.40
C SER A 225 -18.83 -25.49 -21.30
N MET A 226 -18.08 -26.50 -20.84
CA MET A 226 -18.45 -27.35 -19.70
C MET A 226 -18.66 -26.51 -18.43
N GLU A 227 -17.75 -25.58 -18.10
CA GLU A 227 -17.89 -24.70 -16.93
C GLU A 227 -19.12 -23.79 -17.02
N LYS A 228 -19.40 -23.26 -18.22
CA LYS A 228 -20.58 -22.40 -18.44
C LYS A 228 -21.88 -23.20 -18.28
N GLU A 229 -21.91 -24.42 -18.80
CA GLU A 229 -23.05 -25.33 -18.67
C GLU A 229 -23.25 -25.74 -17.22
N TYR A 230 -22.19 -26.16 -16.53
CA TYR A 230 -22.23 -26.47 -15.10
C TYR A 230 -22.78 -25.31 -14.29
N LYS A 231 -22.27 -24.08 -14.50
CA LYS A 231 -22.75 -22.89 -13.79
C LYS A 231 -24.24 -22.65 -14.01
N LYS A 232 -24.74 -22.81 -15.25
CA LYS A 232 -26.16 -22.67 -15.58
C LYS A 232 -26.99 -23.73 -14.86
N ILE A 233 -26.57 -25.00 -14.91
CA ILE A 233 -27.23 -26.12 -14.26
C ILE A 233 -27.26 -25.92 -12.74
N TYR A 234 -26.12 -25.53 -12.14
CA TYR A 234 -25.98 -25.27 -10.72
C TYR A 234 -26.89 -24.14 -10.24
N THR A 235 -26.96 -23.01 -10.97
CA THR A 235 -27.90 -21.92 -10.66
C THR A 235 -29.36 -22.37 -10.78
N ASN A 236 -29.69 -23.22 -11.74
CA ASN A 236 -31.04 -23.76 -11.86
C ASN A 236 -31.37 -24.74 -10.73
N ALA A 237 -30.42 -25.60 -10.33
CA ALA A 237 -30.59 -26.48 -9.18
C ALA A 237 -30.80 -25.69 -7.89
N GLN A 238 -30.07 -24.58 -7.70
CA GLN A 238 -30.31 -23.65 -6.59
C GLN A 238 -31.74 -23.09 -6.59
N LYS A 239 -32.30 -22.75 -7.76
CA LYS A 239 -33.68 -22.27 -7.89
C LYS A 239 -34.71 -23.37 -7.59
N GLU A 240 -34.49 -24.58 -8.08
CA GLU A 240 -35.40 -25.70 -7.82
C GLU A 240 -35.41 -26.08 -6.33
N ILE A 241 -34.25 -26.00 -5.65
CA ILE A 241 -34.17 -26.18 -4.19
C ILE A 241 -34.90 -25.06 -3.45
N PHE A 242 -34.81 -23.81 -3.93
CA PHE A 242 -35.60 -22.70 -3.41
C PHE A 242 -37.11 -22.95 -3.53
N LEU A 243 -37.56 -23.60 -4.61
CA LEU A 243 -38.95 -24.01 -4.83
C LEU A 243 -39.29 -25.36 -4.16
N THR A 244 -38.47 -25.80 -3.19
CA THR A 244 -38.57 -27.08 -2.45
C THR A 244 -38.57 -28.36 -3.32
N ASN A 245 -38.22 -28.24 -4.60
CA ASN A 245 -38.16 -29.35 -5.55
C ASN A 245 -36.77 -30.02 -5.57
N THR A 246 -36.45 -30.69 -4.47
CA THR A 246 -35.14 -31.33 -4.26
C THR A 246 -34.83 -32.44 -5.26
N GLN A 247 -35.84 -33.17 -5.71
CA GLN A 247 -35.69 -34.27 -6.66
C GLN A 247 -35.23 -33.75 -8.02
N LYS A 248 -35.88 -32.69 -8.53
CA LYS A 248 -35.50 -32.06 -9.80
C LYS A 248 -34.12 -31.41 -9.74
N ALA A 249 -33.72 -30.86 -8.59
CA ALA A 249 -32.37 -30.34 -8.40
C ALA A 249 -31.29 -31.44 -8.40
N LYS A 250 -31.57 -32.61 -7.81
CA LYS A 250 -30.69 -33.79 -7.89
C LYS A 250 -30.54 -34.27 -9.33
N GLU A 251 -31.63 -34.35 -10.07
CA GLU A 251 -31.63 -34.75 -11.49
C GLU A 251 -30.79 -33.79 -12.34
N LEU A 252 -30.90 -32.49 -12.11
CA LEU A 252 -30.08 -31.48 -12.80
C LEU A 252 -28.58 -31.65 -12.51
N LEU A 253 -28.20 -31.94 -11.27
CA LEU A 253 -26.80 -32.06 -10.85
C LEU A 253 -26.19 -33.45 -11.06
N PHE A 254 -27.01 -34.47 -11.31
CA PHE A 254 -26.58 -35.87 -11.45
C PHE A 254 -25.38 -36.08 -12.37
N PRO A 255 -25.28 -35.44 -13.56
CA PRO A 255 -24.12 -35.62 -14.45
C PRO A 255 -22.77 -35.18 -13.87
N TYR A 256 -22.79 -34.41 -12.77
CA TYR A 256 -21.59 -33.83 -12.15
C TYR A 256 -21.26 -34.43 -10.77
N PHE A 257 -22.06 -35.38 -10.26
CA PHE A 257 -21.84 -35.98 -8.92
C PHE A 257 -20.49 -36.65 -8.77
N THR A 258 -19.98 -37.23 -9.85
CA THR A 258 -18.69 -37.92 -9.90
C THR A 258 -17.53 -36.98 -10.26
N VAL A 259 -17.79 -35.70 -10.50
CA VAL A 259 -16.75 -34.69 -10.74
C VAL A 259 -16.21 -34.20 -9.40
N LEU A 260 -14.99 -34.61 -9.07
CA LEU A 260 -14.37 -34.33 -7.77
C LEU A 260 -14.33 -32.83 -7.43
N SER A 261 -13.93 -31.99 -8.38
CA SER A 261 -13.88 -30.53 -8.18
C SER A 261 -15.25 -29.86 -7.98
N LYS A 262 -16.36 -30.54 -8.25
CA LYS A 262 -17.73 -30.00 -8.06
C LYS A 262 -18.46 -30.59 -6.86
N LYS A 263 -17.99 -31.74 -6.35
CA LYS A 263 -18.63 -32.53 -5.30
C LYS A 263 -19.01 -31.71 -4.07
N GLU A 264 -18.08 -30.92 -3.53
CA GLU A 264 -18.34 -30.09 -2.33
C GLU A 264 -19.49 -29.11 -2.56
N SER A 265 -19.49 -28.41 -3.69
CA SER A 265 -20.54 -27.45 -4.03
C SER A 265 -21.90 -28.10 -4.25
N ILE A 266 -21.92 -29.31 -4.83
CA ILE A 266 -23.15 -30.09 -5.04
C ILE A 266 -23.69 -30.60 -3.70
N GLU A 267 -22.81 -31.15 -2.85
CA GLU A 267 -23.19 -31.65 -1.53
C GLU A 267 -23.73 -30.55 -0.63
N LEU A 268 -23.14 -29.35 -0.68
CA LEU A 268 -23.59 -28.19 0.09
C LEU A 268 -25.08 -27.90 -0.12
N ILE A 269 -25.54 -27.82 -1.37
CA ILE A 269 -26.94 -27.47 -1.63
C ILE A 269 -27.87 -28.68 -1.39
N LEU A 270 -27.39 -29.91 -1.62
CA LEU A 270 -28.23 -31.12 -1.51
C LEU A 270 -28.35 -31.68 -0.09
N LYS A 271 -27.33 -31.57 0.76
CA LYS A 271 -27.32 -32.09 2.14
C LYS A 271 -27.82 -31.06 3.17
N GLU A 272 -27.48 -29.78 3.00
CA GLU A 272 -27.77 -28.73 4.01
C GLU A 272 -29.06 -27.97 3.71
N ASN A 273 -30.04 -28.59 3.05
CA ASN A 273 -31.23 -27.91 2.51
C ASN A 273 -31.92 -26.95 3.50
N ARG A 274 -32.03 -27.31 4.79
CA ARG A 274 -32.65 -26.41 5.79
C ARG A 274 -31.76 -25.21 6.15
N ASP A 275 -30.47 -25.43 6.40
CA ASP A 275 -29.54 -24.36 6.78
C ASP A 275 -29.24 -23.45 5.59
N PHE A 276 -29.16 -24.01 4.38
CA PHE A 276 -29.02 -23.27 3.14
C PHE A 276 -30.25 -22.40 2.84
N LEU A 277 -31.47 -22.92 3.03
CA LEU A 277 -32.69 -22.11 2.89
C LEU A 277 -32.78 -21.02 3.95
N SER A 278 -32.44 -21.33 5.21
CA SER A 278 -32.34 -20.35 6.29
C SER A 278 -31.28 -19.29 6.00
N PHE A 279 -30.15 -19.68 5.39
CA PHE A 279 -29.08 -18.78 4.97
C PHE A 279 -29.55 -17.80 3.90
N LEU A 280 -30.23 -18.29 2.86
CA LEU A 280 -30.78 -17.44 1.82
C LEU A 280 -31.88 -16.51 2.37
N ASP A 281 -32.74 -17.00 3.26
CA ASP A 281 -33.75 -16.17 3.94
C ASP A 281 -33.09 -15.11 4.83
N ALA A 282 -32.03 -15.46 5.55
CA ALA A 282 -31.26 -14.55 6.38
C ALA A 282 -30.58 -13.45 5.55
N ILE A 283 -30.06 -13.76 4.35
CA ILE A 283 -29.56 -12.75 3.40
C ILE A 283 -30.70 -11.83 2.96
N LYS A 284 -31.82 -12.39 2.49
CA LYS A 284 -32.96 -11.62 1.96
C LYS A 284 -33.57 -10.69 3.02
N LYS A 285 -33.72 -11.18 4.25
CA LYS A 285 -34.27 -10.44 5.39
C LYS A 285 -33.21 -9.65 6.17
N ARG A 286 -31.94 -9.64 5.72
CA ARG A 286 -30.81 -8.94 6.34
C ARG A 286 -30.59 -9.31 7.82
N LYS A 287 -30.93 -10.54 8.21
CA LYS A 287 -30.80 -11.05 9.59
C LYS A 287 -29.34 -11.42 9.90
N SER A 288 -28.56 -10.41 10.24
CA SER A 288 -27.11 -10.54 10.42
C SER A 288 -26.67 -11.53 11.53
N GLN A 289 -27.44 -11.69 12.60
CA GLN A 289 -27.13 -12.65 13.66
C GLN A 289 -27.31 -14.11 13.21
N GLU A 290 -28.41 -14.39 12.52
CA GLU A 290 -28.70 -15.71 11.95
C GLU A 290 -27.66 -16.05 10.87
N LEU A 291 -27.29 -15.06 10.05
CA LEU A 291 -26.24 -15.22 9.04
C LEU A 291 -24.88 -15.56 9.65
N ASN A 292 -24.48 -14.91 10.75
CA ASN A 292 -23.21 -15.19 11.42
C ASN A 292 -23.18 -16.58 12.05
N LYS A 293 -24.29 -17.05 12.65
CA LYS A 293 -24.39 -18.42 13.16
C LYS A 293 -24.20 -19.43 12.04
N LEU A 294 -24.95 -19.26 10.95
CA LEU A 294 -24.88 -20.14 9.78
C LEU A 294 -23.51 -20.13 9.09
N LEU A 295 -22.80 -19.00 9.07
CA LEU A 295 -21.42 -18.93 8.55
C LEU A 295 -20.38 -19.57 9.48
N THR A 296 -20.66 -19.63 10.78
CA THR A 296 -19.77 -20.30 11.75
C THR A 296 -19.92 -21.82 11.64
N GLU A 297 -21.16 -22.28 11.49
CA GLU A 297 -21.49 -23.70 11.31
C GLU A 297 -21.09 -24.19 9.91
N HIS A 298 -21.30 -23.36 8.88
CA HIS A 298 -21.05 -23.70 7.47
C HIS A 298 -20.19 -22.62 6.77
N PRO A 299 -18.85 -22.61 6.98
CA PRO A 299 -17.95 -21.59 6.42
C PRO A 299 -18.00 -21.45 4.88
N ASN A 300 -18.36 -22.54 4.19
CA ASN A 300 -18.45 -22.59 2.73
C ASN A 300 -19.53 -21.66 2.15
N PHE A 301 -20.53 -21.27 2.94
CA PHE A 301 -21.56 -20.30 2.54
C PHE A 301 -20.98 -18.93 2.18
N SER A 302 -19.83 -18.56 2.76
CA SER A 302 -19.11 -17.32 2.41
C SER A 302 -18.66 -17.27 0.94
N GLN A 303 -18.51 -18.42 0.29
CA GLN A 303 -18.05 -18.50 -1.10
C GLN A 303 -19.18 -18.36 -2.12
N LEU A 304 -20.43 -18.44 -1.68
CA LEU A 304 -21.60 -18.47 -2.54
C LEU A 304 -21.90 -17.10 -3.16
N ALA A 305 -22.39 -17.12 -4.40
CA ALA A 305 -22.71 -15.91 -5.14
C ALA A 305 -23.72 -14.97 -4.43
N PRO A 306 -24.81 -15.46 -3.79
CA PRO A 306 -25.74 -14.60 -3.06
C PRO A 306 -25.09 -13.82 -1.92
N TYR A 307 -24.19 -14.47 -1.17
CA TYR A 307 -23.47 -13.84 -0.07
C TYR A 307 -22.44 -12.83 -0.56
N LYS A 308 -21.65 -13.20 -1.57
CA LYS A 308 -20.70 -12.27 -2.21
C LYS A 308 -21.40 -11.03 -2.75
N ALA A 309 -22.57 -11.19 -3.37
CA ALA A 309 -23.39 -10.08 -3.84
C ALA A 309 -23.89 -9.20 -2.67
N PHE A 310 -24.38 -9.82 -1.59
CA PHE A 310 -24.81 -9.12 -0.39
C PHE A 310 -23.69 -8.31 0.27
N ILE A 311 -22.49 -8.90 0.45
CA ILE A 311 -21.33 -8.19 0.99
C ILE A 311 -20.91 -7.03 0.08
N ALA A 312 -20.90 -7.24 -1.24
CA ALA A 312 -20.59 -6.17 -2.19
C ALA A 312 -21.61 -5.01 -2.14
N GLU A 313 -22.89 -5.30 -1.94
CA GLU A 313 -23.94 -4.29 -1.73
C GLU A 313 -23.69 -3.50 -0.43
N LEU A 314 -23.34 -4.17 0.67
CA LEU A 314 -23.01 -3.53 1.93
C LEU A 314 -21.79 -2.62 1.79
N ASP A 315 -20.71 -3.09 1.16
CA ASP A 315 -19.51 -2.29 0.94
C ASP A 315 -19.80 -1.09 0.01
N SER A 316 -20.64 -1.26 -1.00
CA SER A 316 -21.11 -0.15 -1.85
C SER A 316 -21.87 0.89 -1.04
N THR A 317 -22.76 0.45 -0.15
CA THR A 317 -23.53 1.32 0.74
C THR A 317 -22.62 2.10 1.69
N LEU A 318 -21.64 1.42 2.30
CA LEU A 318 -20.66 2.06 3.19
C LEU A 318 -19.79 3.08 2.44
N LYS A 319 -19.36 2.77 1.22
CA LYS A 319 -18.65 3.72 0.35
C LYS A 319 -19.52 4.93 0.03
N HIS A 320 -20.81 4.72 -0.25
CA HIS A 320 -21.74 5.80 -0.51
C HIS A 320 -21.91 6.72 0.70
N ILE A 321 -22.10 6.16 1.90
CA ILE A 321 -22.15 6.93 3.16
C ILE A 321 -20.87 7.75 3.33
N ASN A 322 -19.71 7.13 3.16
CA ASN A 322 -18.42 7.82 3.30
C ASN A 322 -18.27 8.96 2.27
N ASN A 323 -18.73 8.77 1.03
CA ASN A 323 -18.71 9.80 0.00
C ASN A 323 -19.63 10.98 0.35
N GLU A 324 -20.83 10.73 0.87
CA GLU A 324 -21.73 11.81 1.32
C GLU A 324 -21.14 12.57 2.52
N LEU A 325 -20.49 11.87 3.46
CA LEU A 325 -19.71 12.50 4.54
C LEU A 325 -18.57 13.39 4.00
N ASN A 326 -17.81 12.89 3.02
CA ASN A 326 -16.70 13.63 2.40
C ASN A 326 -17.17 14.86 1.57
N LYS A 327 -18.44 14.87 1.13
CA LYS A 327 -19.09 16.04 0.52
C LYS A 327 -19.62 17.03 1.56
N GLY A 328 -19.70 16.65 2.83
CA GLY A 328 -20.31 17.45 3.90
C GLY A 328 -21.84 17.31 4.01
N ALA A 329 -22.45 16.34 3.33
CA ALA A 329 -23.88 16.06 3.39
C ALA A 329 -24.22 15.20 4.63
N ILE A 330 -24.06 15.78 5.82
CA ILE A 330 -24.14 15.07 7.11
C ILE A 330 -25.51 14.48 7.39
N GLU A 331 -26.58 15.23 7.15
CA GLU A 331 -27.95 14.77 7.41
C GLU A 331 -28.28 13.52 6.60
N LYS A 332 -28.00 13.56 5.30
CA LYS A 332 -28.20 12.44 4.38
C LYS A 332 -27.35 11.23 4.76
N ALA A 333 -26.08 11.43 5.09
CA ALA A 333 -25.21 10.34 5.55
C ALA A 333 -25.67 9.74 6.88
N THR A 334 -26.19 10.55 7.80
CA THR A 334 -26.70 10.11 9.10
C THR A 334 -27.98 9.29 8.93
N GLN A 335 -28.87 9.69 8.01
CA GLN A 335 -30.05 8.90 7.66
C GLN A 335 -29.66 7.52 7.11
N MET A 336 -28.74 7.47 6.14
CA MET A 336 -28.24 6.20 5.60
C MET A 336 -27.59 5.31 6.65
N ILE A 337 -26.90 5.90 7.63
CA ILE A 337 -26.31 5.17 8.78
C ILE A 337 -27.39 4.55 9.66
N ILE A 338 -28.55 5.21 9.83
CA ILE A 338 -29.68 4.68 10.59
C ILE A 338 -30.25 3.45 9.88
N ASP A 339 -30.44 3.54 8.56
CA ASP A 339 -31.04 2.48 7.73
C ASP A 339 -30.24 1.16 7.76
N VAL A 340 -28.94 1.21 8.06
CA VAL A 340 -28.06 0.03 8.11
C VAL A 340 -27.54 -0.30 9.52
N LYS A 341 -28.01 0.42 10.56
CA LYS A 341 -27.48 0.32 11.93
C LYS A 341 -27.65 -1.06 12.56
N GLU A 342 -28.68 -1.80 12.15
CA GLU A 342 -29.05 -3.10 12.73
C GLU A 342 -28.22 -4.26 12.18
N ILE A 343 -27.40 -4.02 11.14
CA ILE A 343 -26.57 -5.05 10.52
C ILE A 343 -25.29 -5.26 11.35
N THR A 344 -25.27 -6.32 12.14
CA THR A 344 -24.15 -6.64 13.05
C THR A 344 -22.80 -6.84 12.34
N LEU A 345 -22.81 -7.41 11.12
CA LEU A 345 -21.62 -7.63 10.29
C LEU A 345 -20.78 -6.38 10.01
N ILE A 346 -21.41 -5.20 10.01
CA ILE A 346 -20.75 -3.93 9.69
C ILE A 346 -20.72 -2.97 10.88
N LYS A 347 -21.03 -3.45 12.10
CA LYS A 347 -21.19 -2.63 13.30
C LYS A 347 -19.98 -1.74 13.59
N GLU A 348 -18.76 -2.26 13.45
CA GLU A 348 -17.53 -1.50 13.67
C GLU A 348 -17.36 -0.38 12.63
N LYS A 349 -17.52 -0.70 11.34
CA LYS A 349 -17.47 0.27 10.25
C LYS A 349 -18.54 1.37 10.43
N ILE A 350 -19.74 1.01 10.86
CA ILE A 350 -20.82 1.95 11.15
C ILE A 350 -20.50 2.84 12.36
N ASN A 351 -19.91 2.28 13.42
CA ASN A 351 -19.49 3.07 14.57
C ASN A 351 -18.40 4.08 14.19
N PHE A 352 -17.44 3.67 13.35
CA PHE A 352 -16.44 4.58 12.79
C PHE A 352 -17.10 5.71 11.97
N LEU A 353 -18.02 5.39 11.07
CA LEU A 353 -18.73 6.38 10.25
C LEU A 353 -19.57 7.35 11.10
N LYS A 354 -20.19 6.87 12.20
CA LYS A 354 -20.88 7.74 13.17
C LYS A 354 -19.94 8.69 13.88
N LYS A 355 -18.78 8.20 14.33
CA LYS A 355 -17.74 9.05 14.94
C LYS A 355 -17.29 10.10 13.93
N LYS A 356 -16.96 9.68 12.71
CA LYS A 356 -16.57 10.57 11.60
C LYS A 356 -17.64 11.65 11.32
N ALA A 357 -18.92 11.27 11.25
CA ALA A 357 -20.02 12.22 11.04
C ALA A 357 -20.07 13.31 12.12
N LYS A 358 -19.96 12.94 13.40
CA LYS A 358 -19.94 13.91 14.53
C LYS A 358 -18.76 14.87 14.46
N VAL A 359 -17.57 14.39 14.12
CA VAL A 359 -16.38 15.24 14.02
C VAL A 359 -16.50 16.19 12.81
N ILE A 360 -17.00 15.72 11.66
CA ILE A 360 -17.22 16.58 10.49
C ILE A 360 -18.30 17.63 10.80
N GLU A 361 -19.38 17.25 11.48
CA GLU A 361 -20.42 18.19 11.90
C GLU A 361 -19.83 19.30 12.79
N SER A 362 -19.02 18.93 13.77
CA SER A 362 -18.31 19.89 14.62
C SER A 362 -17.41 20.82 13.78
N LEU A 363 -16.67 20.29 12.80
CA LEU A 363 -15.85 21.10 11.89
C LEU A 363 -16.69 22.10 11.09
N ILE A 364 -17.81 21.65 10.51
CA ILE A 364 -18.72 22.51 9.72
C ILE A 364 -19.31 23.61 10.61
N GLN A 365 -19.71 23.29 11.84
CA GLN A 365 -20.25 24.28 12.78
C GLN A 365 -19.21 25.32 13.18
N ASN A 366 -17.97 24.91 13.47
CA ASN A 366 -16.88 25.85 13.78
C ASN A 366 -16.55 26.73 12.57
N TYR A 367 -16.58 26.16 11.35
CA TYR A 367 -16.37 26.91 10.11
C TYR A 367 -17.46 27.97 9.90
N LYS A 368 -18.75 27.61 10.06
CA LYS A 368 -19.88 28.55 9.98
C LYS A 368 -19.77 29.68 11.01
N LYS A 369 -19.24 29.40 12.20
CA LYS A 369 -19.00 30.38 13.27
C LYS A 369 -17.69 31.18 13.07
N SER A 370 -16.98 31.01 11.96
CA SER A 370 -15.68 31.63 11.68
C SER A 370 -14.60 31.34 12.73
N GLN A 371 -14.70 30.19 13.42
CA GLN A 371 -13.73 29.77 14.44
C GLN A 371 -12.60 28.95 13.78
N PHE A 372 -11.79 29.59 12.94
CA PHE A 372 -10.80 28.89 12.11
C PHE A 372 -9.70 28.19 12.92
N THR A 373 -9.26 28.75 14.05
CA THR A 373 -8.28 28.09 14.93
C THR A 373 -8.78 26.72 15.38
N ARG A 374 -10.05 26.63 15.81
CA ARG A 374 -10.68 25.36 16.18
C ARG A 374 -10.83 24.41 15.00
N CYS A 375 -11.10 24.94 13.81
CA CYS A 375 -11.15 24.11 12.60
C CYS A 375 -9.82 23.41 12.36
N TYR A 376 -8.68 24.13 12.45
CA TYR A 376 -7.37 23.52 12.29
C TYR A 376 -7.00 22.57 13.43
N GLU A 377 -7.38 22.86 14.68
CA GLU A 377 -7.20 21.93 15.79
C GLU A 377 -7.94 20.60 15.56
N ILE A 378 -9.18 20.66 15.05
CA ILE A 378 -9.95 19.46 14.69
C ILE A 378 -9.26 18.68 13.57
N LEU A 379 -8.79 19.36 12.52
CA LEU A 379 -8.08 18.72 11.41
C LEU A 379 -6.79 18.03 11.87
N ASP A 380 -6.02 18.70 12.73
CA ASP A 380 -4.74 18.21 13.21
C ASP A 380 -4.89 17.08 14.25
N THR A 381 -6.05 16.98 14.91
CA THR A 381 -6.34 15.90 15.90
C THR A 381 -6.74 14.59 15.24
N TYR A 382 -7.41 14.64 14.07
CA TYR A 382 -7.92 13.45 13.37
C TYR A 382 -7.54 13.47 11.87
N PRO A 383 -6.25 13.58 11.51
CA PRO A 383 -5.81 13.79 10.14
C PRO A 383 -6.32 12.71 9.17
N GLU A 384 -6.37 11.45 9.62
CA GLU A 384 -6.84 10.30 8.84
C GLU A 384 -8.33 10.39 8.44
N MET A 385 -9.16 11.09 9.21
CA MET A 385 -10.60 11.21 8.92
C MET A 385 -10.92 12.23 7.82
N PHE A 386 -9.97 13.12 7.53
CA PHE A 386 -10.21 14.35 6.75
C PHE A 386 -9.47 14.42 5.42
N LEU A 387 -8.62 13.44 5.08
CA LEU A 387 -7.85 13.39 3.83
C LEU A 387 -8.71 13.63 2.58
N GLU A 388 -9.93 13.11 2.58
CA GLU A 388 -10.83 13.18 1.43
C GLU A 388 -11.89 14.30 1.52
N LEU A 389 -12.09 14.90 2.70
CA LEU A 389 -13.12 15.91 2.94
C LEU A 389 -12.83 17.21 2.18
N ASN A 390 -13.80 17.70 1.41
CA ASN A 390 -13.64 18.92 0.61
C ASN A 390 -13.32 20.15 1.48
N LEU A 391 -14.02 20.32 2.60
CA LEU A 391 -13.78 21.44 3.52
C LEU A 391 -12.36 21.42 4.11
N ALA A 392 -11.86 20.24 4.48
CA ALA A 392 -10.49 20.08 4.98
C ALA A 392 -9.46 20.48 3.91
N LYS A 393 -9.62 20.00 2.67
CA LYS A 393 -8.76 20.38 1.54
C LYS A 393 -8.76 21.89 1.29
N MET A 394 -9.92 22.55 1.41
CA MET A 394 -10.01 24.00 1.27
C MET A 394 -9.27 24.74 2.39
N LEU A 395 -9.43 24.30 3.65
CA LEU A 395 -8.71 24.85 4.80
C LEU A 395 -7.19 24.66 4.65
N GLU A 396 -6.71 23.48 4.25
CA GLU A 396 -5.28 23.27 4.01
C GLU A 396 -4.75 24.11 2.85
N LYS A 397 -5.53 24.27 1.77
CA LYS A 397 -5.16 25.16 0.67
C LYS A 397 -5.04 26.61 1.15
N HIS A 398 -5.92 27.05 2.04
CA HIS A 398 -5.83 28.38 2.65
C HIS A 398 -4.58 28.50 3.54
N TRP A 399 -4.34 27.54 4.42
CA TRP A 399 -3.13 27.48 5.25
C TRP A 399 -1.85 27.55 4.42
N ASN A 400 -1.76 26.75 3.36
CA ASN A 400 -0.59 26.73 2.47
C ASN A 400 -0.37 28.08 1.78
N LYS A 401 -1.44 28.79 1.38
CA LYS A 401 -1.33 30.15 0.85
C LYS A 401 -0.79 31.13 1.90
N LEU A 402 -1.24 31.03 3.16
CA LEU A 402 -0.69 31.83 4.25
C LEU A 402 0.79 31.54 4.48
N MET A 403 1.17 30.25 4.49
CA MET A 403 2.57 29.83 4.65
C MET A 403 3.46 30.36 3.52
N GLN A 404 3.03 30.25 2.26
CA GLN A 404 3.78 30.78 1.12
C GLN A 404 3.98 32.30 1.21
N LYS A 405 2.97 33.05 1.65
CA LYS A 405 3.13 34.50 1.90
C LYS A 405 4.13 34.75 3.03
N CYS A 406 4.04 33.99 4.12
CA CYS A 406 4.95 34.13 5.26
C CYS A 406 6.40 33.74 4.92
N GLU A 407 6.61 32.77 4.03
CA GLU A 407 7.93 32.42 3.51
C GLU A 407 8.56 33.57 2.72
N LYS A 408 7.78 34.25 1.86
CA LYS A 408 8.24 35.46 1.16
C LYS A 408 8.63 36.56 2.14
N TYR A 409 7.81 36.81 3.16
CA TYR A 409 8.14 37.77 4.20
C TYR A 409 9.36 37.35 5.03
N ALA A 410 9.55 36.06 5.26
CA ALA A 410 10.71 35.55 5.99
C ALA A 410 12.01 35.81 5.22
N LEU A 411 12.01 35.59 3.90
CA LEU A 411 13.17 35.85 3.04
C LEU A 411 13.49 37.35 2.89
N SER A 412 12.55 38.24 3.17
CA SER A 412 12.77 39.69 3.18
C SER A 412 12.99 40.26 4.59
N GLY A 413 13.10 39.42 5.63
CA GLY A 413 13.23 39.87 7.02
C GLY A 413 11.99 40.59 7.59
N ASN A 414 10.81 40.49 6.95
CA ASN A 414 9.60 41.23 7.33
C ASN A 414 8.77 40.48 8.39
N ILE A 415 9.11 40.67 9.66
CA ILE A 415 8.41 40.02 10.80
C ILE A 415 6.98 40.54 10.96
N GLN A 416 6.72 41.83 10.72
CA GLN A 416 5.38 42.41 10.84
C GLN A 416 4.42 41.79 9.82
N GLY A 417 4.88 41.58 8.59
CA GLY A 417 4.11 40.89 7.53
C GLY A 417 3.67 39.48 7.95
N ILE A 418 4.53 38.72 8.63
CA ILE A 418 4.21 37.39 9.16
C ILE A 418 3.16 37.49 10.28
N LYS A 419 3.35 38.43 11.22
CA LYS A 419 2.40 38.63 12.33
C LYS A 419 1.00 38.98 11.83
N ILE A 420 0.92 39.94 10.89
CA ILE A 420 -0.34 40.38 10.28
C ILE A 420 -1.01 39.23 9.52
N THR A 421 -0.22 38.44 8.77
CA THR A 421 -0.75 37.35 7.93
C THR A 421 -1.27 36.18 8.76
N LEU A 422 -0.57 35.81 9.85
CA LEU A 422 -0.97 34.66 10.67
C LEU A 422 -1.95 35.01 11.77
N LYS A 423 -1.94 36.25 12.28
CA LYS A 423 -2.87 36.78 13.29
C LYS A 423 -3.23 35.74 14.37
N GLU A 424 -4.44 35.19 14.33
CA GLU A 424 -4.98 34.22 15.29
C GLU A 424 -4.31 32.84 15.23
N PHE A 425 -3.67 32.48 14.12
CA PHE A 425 -2.96 31.20 13.97
C PHE A 425 -1.56 31.19 14.58
N LEU A 426 -1.04 32.34 15.05
CA LEU A 426 0.24 32.36 15.77
C LEU A 426 0.22 31.54 17.06
N THR A 427 -0.97 31.39 17.66
CA THR A 427 -1.18 30.63 18.90
C THR A 427 -1.58 29.18 18.65
N LEU A 428 -1.74 28.76 17.39
CA LEU A 428 -2.16 27.41 17.02
C LEU A 428 -1.07 26.39 17.38
N LYS A 429 -1.28 25.65 18.47
CA LYS A 429 -0.27 24.76 19.06
C LYS A 429 0.13 23.62 18.11
N SER A 430 -0.83 23.01 17.44
CA SER A 430 -0.61 21.90 16.51
C SER A 430 0.33 22.28 15.35
N ARG A 431 0.33 23.55 14.93
CA ARG A 431 1.17 24.06 13.82
C ARG A 431 2.34 24.94 14.26
N ALA A 432 2.58 25.07 15.56
CA ALA A 432 3.59 25.96 16.13
C ALA A 432 5.01 25.69 15.62
N LYS A 433 5.33 24.43 15.28
CA LYS A 433 6.65 24.06 14.72
C LYS A 433 6.89 24.74 13.36
N ARG A 434 5.89 24.72 12.47
CA ARG A 434 6.01 25.31 11.13
C ARG A 434 6.13 26.83 11.21
N VAL A 435 5.26 27.46 12.00
CA VAL A 435 5.31 28.91 12.28
C VAL A 435 6.65 29.30 12.88
N GLY A 436 7.14 28.53 13.86
CA GLY A 436 8.43 28.75 14.50
C GLY A 436 9.61 28.68 13.52
N ASN A 437 9.58 27.76 12.56
CA ASN A 437 10.64 27.66 11.53
C ASN A 437 10.66 28.89 10.61
N ILE A 438 9.49 29.37 10.17
CA ILE A 438 9.40 30.58 9.35
C ILE A 438 9.99 31.77 10.11
N LEU A 439 9.56 31.96 11.37
CA LEU A 439 10.06 33.05 12.20
C LEU A 439 11.59 32.98 12.37
N ARG A 440 12.17 31.79 12.61
CA ARG A 440 13.62 31.61 12.73
C ARG A 440 14.38 32.06 11.48
N VAL A 441 13.89 31.69 10.30
CA VAL A 441 14.48 32.14 9.03
C VAL A 441 14.42 33.67 8.94
N THR A 442 13.27 34.27 9.29
CA THR A 442 13.12 35.73 9.31
C THR A 442 14.12 36.38 10.25
N PHE A 443 14.30 35.84 11.46
CA PHE A 443 15.25 36.36 12.44
C PHE A 443 16.68 36.40 11.89
N ILE A 444 17.12 35.32 11.23
CA ILE A 444 18.47 35.24 10.64
C ILE A 444 18.63 36.30 9.54
N VAL A 445 17.68 36.36 8.60
CA VAL A 445 17.72 37.32 7.49
C VAL A 445 17.72 38.77 8.01
N THR A 446 16.95 39.09 9.04
CA THR A 446 16.94 40.43 9.65
C THR A 446 18.30 40.78 10.29
N ILE A 447 18.97 39.80 10.91
CA ILE A 447 20.32 40.00 11.47
C ILE A 447 21.32 40.29 10.35
N ASP A 448 21.29 39.49 9.27
CA ASP A 448 22.16 39.68 8.11
C ASP A 448 21.94 41.05 7.43
N ASP A 449 20.69 41.49 7.31
CA ASP A 449 20.34 42.83 6.82
C ASP A 449 20.91 43.95 7.70
N PHE A 450 20.83 43.82 9.04
CA PHE A 450 21.44 44.79 9.94
C PHE A 450 22.97 44.80 9.85
N ILE A 451 23.61 43.64 9.72
CA ILE A 451 25.05 43.53 9.57
C ILE A 451 25.51 44.18 8.26
N SER A 452 24.85 43.85 7.14
CA SER A 452 25.18 44.42 5.81
C SER A 452 25.01 45.94 5.76
N LYS A 453 24.00 46.49 6.47
CA LYS A 453 23.78 47.94 6.64
C LYS A 453 24.65 48.58 7.71
N LYS A 454 25.63 47.86 8.28
CA LYS A 454 26.51 48.30 9.38
C LYS A 454 25.77 48.77 10.65
N LYS A 455 24.54 48.31 10.86
CA LYS A 455 23.72 48.57 12.06
C LYS A 455 24.01 47.55 13.16
N PHE A 456 25.28 47.45 13.57
CA PHE A 456 25.76 46.39 14.47
C PHE A 456 25.06 46.39 15.84
N LYS A 457 24.75 47.56 16.41
CA LYS A 457 24.03 47.66 17.69
C LYS A 457 22.60 47.12 17.60
N SER A 458 21.95 47.29 16.44
CA SER A 458 20.62 46.71 16.18
C SER A 458 20.71 45.18 16.02
N ALA A 459 21.70 44.68 15.29
CA ALA A 459 21.96 43.23 15.16
C ALA A 459 22.26 42.58 16.52
N GLU A 460 23.13 43.20 17.32
CA GLU A 460 23.49 42.76 18.67
C GLU A 460 22.25 42.66 19.58
N ASN A 461 21.43 43.73 19.64
CA ASN A 461 20.19 43.73 20.40
C ASN A 461 19.23 42.63 19.94
N PHE A 462 19.15 42.39 18.63
CA PHE A 462 18.26 41.37 18.06
C PHE A 462 18.71 39.96 18.40
N ILE A 463 20.02 39.68 18.29
CA ILE A 463 20.65 38.40 18.69
C ILE A 463 20.40 38.16 20.19
N TYR A 464 20.64 39.15 21.04
CA TYR A 464 20.45 38.99 22.49
C TYR A 464 18.98 38.77 22.86
N SER A 465 18.04 39.43 22.18
CA SER A 465 16.61 39.18 22.41
C SER A 465 16.22 37.72 22.11
N TYR A 466 16.81 37.12 21.07
CA TYR A 466 16.59 35.74 20.70
C TYR A 466 17.23 34.77 21.71
N ILE A 467 18.50 35.02 22.08
CA ILE A 467 19.24 34.21 23.06
C ILE A 467 18.55 34.24 24.42
N GLN A 468 18.14 35.42 24.91
CA GLN A 468 17.44 35.56 26.19
C GLN A 468 16.15 34.72 26.24
N ARG A 469 15.40 34.65 25.14
CA ARG A 469 14.18 33.84 25.08
C ARG A 469 14.46 32.34 25.17
N VAL A 470 15.53 31.86 24.52
CA VAL A 470 15.98 30.46 24.61
C VAL A 470 16.49 30.16 26.01
N MET A 471 17.28 31.09 26.58
CA MET A 471 17.82 31.02 27.94
C MET A 471 16.69 30.88 28.95
N HIS A 472 15.70 31.78 28.94
CA HIS A 472 14.57 31.73 29.86
C HIS A 472 13.77 30.41 29.77
N LYS A 473 13.61 29.87 28.54
CA LYS A 473 12.94 28.59 28.33
C LYS A 473 13.74 27.42 28.90
N TYR A 474 15.07 27.45 28.79
CA TYR A 474 15.97 26.48 29.40
C TYR A 474 15.93 26.58 30.92
N GLU A 475 16.10 27.78 31.49
CA GLU A 475 16.14 28.01 32.94
C GLU A 475 14.82 27.60 33.60
N LYS A 476 13.68 27.89 32.96
CA LYS A 476 12.36 27.46 33.42
C LYS A 476 12.19 25.94 33.42
N LYS A 477 12.79 25.23 32.46
CA LYS A 477 12.66 23.77 32.34
C LYS A 477 13.71 22.99 33.14
N SER A 478 14.90 23.54 33.28
CA SER A 478 16.04 22.90 33.94
C SER A 478 16.20 23.32 35.39
N SER A 479 15.53 24.40 35.82
CA SER A 479 15.74 25.07 37.11
C SER A 479 17.19 25.52 37.36
N LYS A 480 18.04 25.53 36.32
CA LYS A 480 19.44 25.95 36.37
C LYS A 480 19.60 27.26 35.62
N LYS A 481 20.21 28.26 36.26
CA LYS A 481 20.55 29.53 35.62
C LYS A 481 21.74 29.37 34.68
N LEU A 482 21.68 30.00 33.51
CA LEU A 482 22.78 30.01 32.54
C LEU A 482 23.68 31.23 32.75
N ALA A 483 25.00 31.00 32.74
CA ALA A 483 26.00 32.05 32.89
C ALA A 483 26.31 32.71 31.54
N LEU A 484 25.34 33.41 30.94
CA LEU A 484 25.57 34.23 29.74
C LEU A 484 25.06 35.66 29.96
N MET A 485 26.02 36.60 29.91
CA MET A 485 25.96 38.08 29.82
C MET A 485 26.26 38.91 31.09
N GLN A 486 27.47 39.48 31.11
CA GLN A 486 28.03 40.46 32.07
C GLN A 486 27.73 41.95 31.73
N ARG A 487 26.70 42.28 30.93
CA ARG A 487 26.32 43.69 30.71
C ARG A 487 24.84 43.94 31.01
N LYS A 488 24.58 45.12 31.60
CA LYS A 488 23.34 45.57 32.24
C LYS A 488 22.08 44.99 31.58
N ARG A 489 21.28 44.33 32.41
CA ARG A 489 19.89 43.93 32.13
C ARG A 489 19.16 45.09 31.43
N VAL A 490 18.84 44.90 30.15
CA VAL A 490 17.79 45.69 29.50
C VAL A 490 16.46 45.05 29.88
N GLU A 491 15.47 45.86 30.24
CA GLU A 491 14.16 45.38 30.69
C GLU A 491 13.51 44.45 29.64
N ARG A 492 12.78 43.45 30.15
CA ARG A 492 12.10 42.39 29.38
C ARG A 492 11.23 42.93 28.23
N ASP A 493 10.72 44.14 28.40
CA ASP A 493 9.75 44.78 27.52
C ASP A 493 10.34 45.99 26.76
N ALA A 494 11.66 46.19 26.79
CA ALA A 494 12.30 47.33 26.10
C ALA A 494 12.12 47.32 24.57
N TRP A 495 11.74 46.19 23.97
CA TRP A 495 11.36 46.09 22.56
C TRP A 495 10.01 46.76 22.26
N LEU A 496 9.13 46.91 23.25
CA LEU A 496 7.87 47.66 23.14
C LEU A 496 8.08 49.17 23.12
N ASN A 497 9.30 49.67 23.41
CA ASN A 497 9.68 51.10 23.42
C ASN A 497 10.73 51.44 22.36
N ASN A 498 11.08 50.49 21.48
CA ASN A 498 12.06 50.70 20.42
C ASN A 498 11.39 51.38 19.21
N LYS A 499 11.84 52.59 18.87
CA LYS A 499 11.32 53.40 17.73
C LYS A 499 11.39 52.69 16.36
N LEU A 500 12.14 51.59 16.25
CA LEU A 500 12.20 50.74 15.05
C LEU A 500 11.16 49.60 15.04
N ILE A 501 10.37 49.46 16.11
CA ILE A 501 9.40 48.37 16.33
C ILE A 501 7.97 48.92 16.53
N ILE A 502 7.82 50.15 17.04
CA ILE A 502 6.52 50.81 17.27
C ILE A 502 6.09 51.71 16.09
N ASP A 503 7.04 52.22 15.31
CA ASP A 503 6.77 52.93 14.06
C ASP A 503 7.01 52.02 12.85
#